data_AF-B6IUB5-F1
#
_entry.id   AF-B6IUB5-F1
#
_cell.length_a   1.000
_cell.length_b   1.000
_cell.length_c   1.000
_cell.angle_alpha   90.00
_cell.angle_beta   90.00
_cell.angle_gamma   90.00
#
_symmetry.space_group_name_H-M   'P 1'
#
loop_
_entity.id
_entity.type
_entity.pdbx_description
1 polymer ?
#
loop_
_entity_poly.entity_id
_entity_poly.type
_entity_poly.pdbx_seq_one_letter_code
_entity_poly.pdbx_strand_id
1 'polypeptide(L)' 'MSTNAEIAARLLRDAAEFFRHVGDQNAPIRPQMDHNARAFEAVADLVETDPTAEFETEGQDR' A
#
# COMPACT_ATOMS: atom_id res chain seq x y z
N MET A 1 -23.96 -0.29 0.20
CA MET A 1 -23.29 0.79 -0.56
C MET A 1 -21.93 0.94 0.06
N SER A 2 -20.87 0.87 -0.75
CA SER A 2 -19.52 1.04 -0.22
C SER A 2 -19.15 2.51 -0.14
N THR A 3 -18.35 2.87 0.85
CA THR A 3 -17.81 4.23 0.98
C THR A 3 -16.62 4.43 0.04
N ASN A 4 -16.26 5.69 -0.24
CA ASN A 4 -15.05 5.98 -1.01
C ASN A 4 -13.79 5.43 -0.34
N ALA A 5 -13.76 5.40 1.00
CA ALA A 5 -12.66 4.84 1.78
C ALA A 5 -12.51 3.33 1.55
N GLU A 6 -13.62 2.58 1.59
CA GLU A 6 -13.63 1.14 1.32
C GLU A 6 -13.17 0.82 -0.12
N ILE A 7 -13.61 1.61 -1.11
CA ILE A 7 -13.20 1.44 -2.51
C ILE A 7 -11.70 1.74 -2.66
N ALA A 8 -11.21 2.83 -2.08
CA ALA A 8 -9.79 3.20 -2.13
C ALA A 8 -8.90 2.15 -1.44
N ALA A 9 -9.30 1.66 -0.26
CA ALA A 9 -8.61 0.60 0.44
C ALA A 9 -8.55 -0.70 -0.38
N ARG A 10 -9.65 -1.06 -1.07
CA ARG A 10 -9.64 -2.22 -1.97
C ARG A 10 -8.65 -2.04 -3.12
N LEU A 11 -8.65 -0.88 -3.78
CA LEU A 11 -7.72 -0.59 -4.88
C LEU A 11 -6.25 -0.66 -4.42
N LEU A 12 -5.94 -0.18 -3.22
CA LEU A 12 -4.60 -0.27 -2.64
C LEU A 12 -4.18 -1.73 -2.36
N ARG A 13 -5.10 -2.56 -1.87
CA ARG A 13 -4.86 -4.01 -1.69
C ARG A 13 -4.66 -4.73 -3.02
N ASP A 14 -5.44 -4.39 -4.05
CA ASP A 14 -5.25 -4.94 -5.39
C ASP A 14 -3.87 -4.55 -5.97
N ALA A 15 -3.40 -3.33 -5.71
CA ALA A 15 -2.05 -2.91 -6.08
C ALA A 15 -0.95 -3.66 -5.29
N ALA A 16 -1.17 -3.95 -4.01
CA ALA A 16 -0.26 -4.77 -3.23
C ALA A 16 -0.14 -6.20 -3.79
N GLU A 17 -1.26 -6.82 -4.16
CA GLU A 17 -1.28 -8.11 -4.86
C GLU A 17 -0.53 -8.04 -6.19
N PHE A 18 -0.69 -6.97 -6.96
CA PHE A 18 0.07 -6.76 -8.19
C PHE A 18 1.59 -6.77 -7.93
N PHE A 19 2.08 -6.06 -6.90
CA PHE A 19 3.51 -6.08 -6.57
C PHE A 19 3.99 -7.49 -6.19
N ARG A 20 3.21 -8.23 -5.39
CA ARG A 20 3.54 -9.63 -5.04
C ARG A 20 3.69 -10.49 -6.29
N HIS A 21 2.74 -10.39 -7.23
CA HIS A 21 2.81 -11.09 -8.51
C HIS A 21 4.07 -10.70 -9.31
N VAL A 22 4.40 -9.41 -9.38
CA VAL A 22 5.63 -8.95 -10.06
C VAL A 22 6.88 -9.55 -9.39
N GLY A 23 6.93 -9.57 -8.06
CA GLY A 23 8.04 -10.16 -7.29
C GLY A 23 8.18 -11.66 -7.50
N ASP A 24 7.07 -12.40 -7.56
CA ASP A 24 7.08 -13.85 -7.80
C ASP A 24 7.60 -14.20 -9.20
N GLN A 25 7.35 -13.35 -10.21
CA GLN A 25 7.89 -13.53 -11.56
C GLN A 25 9.34 -13.04 -11.70
N ASN A 26 9.85 -12.23 -10.76
CA ASN A 26 11.15 -11.56 -10.86
C ASN A 26 11.92 -11.66 -9.53
N ALA A 27 12.55 -12.82 -9.29
CA ALA A 27 13.29 -13.10 -8.06
C ALA A 27 14.28 -12.00 -7.62
N PRO A 28 15.05 -11.33 -8.51
CA PRO A 28 15.99 -10.28 -8.09
C PRO A 28 15.33 -9.06 -7.42
N ILE A 29 14.08 -8.73 -7.77
CA ILE A 29 13.36 -7.58 -7.22
C ILE A 29 12.29 -7.98 -6.20
N ARG A 30 12.10 -9.28 -5.94
CA ARG A 30 11.10 -9.79 -5.00
C ARG A 30 11.13 -9.08 -3.64
N PRO A 31 12.29 -8.86 -2.99
CA PRO A 31 12.32 -8.16 -1.69
C PRO A 31 11.80 -6.72 -1.77
N GLN A 32 12.08 -6.01 -2.86
CA GLN A 32 11.60 -4.65 -3.08
C GLN A 32 10.09 -4.62 -3.36
N MET A 33 9.60 -5.57 -4.15
CA MET A 33 8.17 -5.70 -4.42
C MET A 33 7.39 -6.11 -3.17
N ASP A 34 7.94 -6.97 -2.32
CA ASP A 34 7.35 -7.32 -1.02
C ASP A 34 7.30 -6.10 -0.08
N HIS A 35 8.32 -5.24 -0.10
CA HIS A 35 8.30 -3.98 0.63
C HIS A 35 7.19 -3.05 0.12
N ASN A 36 7.06 -2.88 -1.20
CA ASN A 36 6.00 -2.07 -1.80
C ASN A 36 4.61 -2.61 -1.46
N ALA A 37 4.40 -3.92 -1.56
CA ALA A 37 3.13 -4.56 -1.22
C ALA A 37 2.72 -4.24 0.23
N ARG A 38 3.65 -4.38 1.18
CA ARG A 38 3.39 -4.07 2.60
C ARG A 38 3.06 -2.59 2.82
N ALA A 39 3.73 -1.68 2.11
CA ALA A 39 3.45 -0.26 2.22
C ALA A 39 2.02 0.06 1.74
N PHE A 40 1.60 -0.52 0.61
CA PHE A 40 0.23 -0.36 0.09
C PHE A 40 -0.82 -0.98 1.01
N GLU A 41 -0.55 -2.15 1.59
CA GLU A 41 -1.41 -2.78 2.60
C GLU A 41 -1.58 -1.88 3.84
N ALA A 42 -0.49 -1.30 4.35
CA ALA A 42 -0.54 -0.40 5.51
C ALA A 42 -1.37 0.87 5.23
N VAL A 43 -1.20 1.48 4.04
CA VAL A 43 -2.01 2.65 3.65
C VAL A 43 -3.46 2.26 3.40
N ALA A 44 -3.75 1.07 2.87
CA ALA A 44 -5.12 0.58 2.70
C ALA A 44 -5.85 0.49 4.04
N ASP A 45 -5.19 -0.09 5.05
CA ASP A 45 -5.75 -0.22 6.39
C ASP A 45 -6.01 1.14 7.02
N LEU A 46 -5.11 2.11 6.82
CA LEU A 46 -5.29 3.46 7.33
C LEU A 46 -6.40 4.21 6.59
N VAL A 47 -6.45 4.16 5.26
CA VAL A 47 -7.53 4.78 4.49
C VAL A 47 -8.91 4.24 4.89
N GLU A 48 -9.02 2.94 5.20
CA GLU A 48 -10.28 2.32 5.62
C GLU A 48 -10.67 2.68 7.05
N THR A 49 -9.70 2.78 7.97
CA THR A 49 -9.96 2.94 9.42
C THR A 49 -9.87 4.39 9.92
N ASP A 50 -8.98 5.18 9.35
CA ASP A 50 -8.75 6.60 9.62
C ASP A 50 -8.25 7.32 8.34
N PRO A 51 -9.16 7.70 7.43
CA PRO A 51 -8.80 8.32 6.14
C PRO A 51 -8.12 9.70 6.27
N THR A 52 -7.99 10.22 7.48
CA THR A 52 -7.38 11.52 7.78
C THR A 52 -6.07 11.41 8.56
N ALA A 53 -5.60 10.19 8.83
CA ALA A 53 -4.33 9.96 9.51
C ALA A 53 -3.16 10.64 8.79
N GLU A 54 -2.29 11.29 9.57
CA GLU A 54 -1.07 11.92 9.08
C GLU A 54 0.12 10.97 9.22
N PHE A 55 1.00 10.96 8.24
CA PHE A 55 2.27 10.24 8.30
C PHE A 55 3.41 11.25 8.41
N GLU A 56 4.38 10.98 9.28
CA GLU A 56 5.68 11.64 9.21
C GLU A 56 6.36 11.20 7.91
N THR A 57 6.30 12.05 6.90
CA THR A 57 7.11 11.85 5.69
C THR A 57 8.54 12.25 6.03
N GLU A 58 9.50 11.33 5.90
CA GLU A 58 10.92 11.65 6.10
C GLU A 58 11.38 12.66 5.05
N GLY A 59 11.29 13.96 5.35
CA GLY A 59 11.66 15.00 4.39
C GLY A 59 11.36 16.45 4.75
N GLN A 60 11.22 16.83 6.03
CA GLN A 60 10.89 18.23 6.39
C GLN A 60 11.89 18.97 7.30
N ASP A 61 13.06 18.38 7.61
CA ASP A 61 14.13 19.05 8.39
C ASP A 61 15.55 18.58 8.00
N ARG A 62 15.93 18.69 6.72
CA ARG A 62 17.35 18.70 6.31
C ARG A 62 17.63 19.76 5.26
#